data_AF-A0A9E4ZCI3-F1
#
_entry.id   AF-A0A9E4ZCI3-F1
#
_cell.length_a   1.000
_cell.length_b   1.000
_cell.length_c   1.000
_cell.angle_alpha   90.00
_cell.angle_beta   90.00
_cell.angle_gamma   90.00
#
_symmetry.space_group_name_H-M   'P 1'
#
loop_
_entity.id
_entity.type
_entity.pdbx_description
1 polymer ?
#
loop_
_entity_poly.entity_id
_entity_poly.type
_entity_poly.pdbx_seq_one_letter_code
_entity_poly.pdbx_strand_id
1 'polypeptide(L)'
;MKTNNKGLKAANVLPGGIEKYLRFYKMGLFFISVFGIYLGIQGLYLIIVENNYIPGFCLFGAALLISPPPIGISNMVARNLHMELTMGIKVGFSTLLLAIAVYFL
;
A
#
# COMPACT_ATOMS: atom_id res chain seq x y z
N MET A 1 29.66 -4.51 16.28
CA MET A 1 28.41 -4.22 15.53
C MET A 1 28.70 -3.16 14.47
N LYS A 2 28.77 -3.55 13.18
CA LYS A 2 28.92 -2.60 12.07
C LYS A 2 27.54 -2.01 11.75
N THR A 3 27.28 -0.80 12.23
CA THR A 3 26.06 -0.04 11.93
C THR A 3 26.04 0.26 10.43
N ASN A 4 25.02 -0.23 9.72
CA ASN A 4 24.90 -0.16 8.28
C ASN A 4 24.49 1.28 7.86
N ASN A 5 25.47 2.19 7.84
CA ASN A 5 25.35 3.63 7.50
C ASN A 5 24.97 3.93 6.04
N LYS A 6 24.49 2.95 5.26
CA LYS A 6 24.20 3.13 3.83
C LYS A 6 22.92 3.93 3.59
N GLY A 7 21.87 3.74 4.40
CA GLY A 7 20.61 4.49 4.28
C GLY A 7 20.74 5.97 4.66
N LEU A 8 21.50 6.26 5.72
CA LEU A 8 21.81 7.62 6.18
C LEU A 8 22.69 8.39 5.18
N LYS A 9 23.62 7.70 4.50
CA LYS A 9 24.43 8.31 3.45
C LYS A 9 23.61 8.65 2.21
N ALA A 10 22.66 7.80 1.79
CA ALA A 10 21.79 8.10 0.65
C ALA A 10 20.85 9.29 0.91
N ALA A 11 20.36 9.44 2.14
CA ALA A 11 19.49 10.55 2.54
C ALA A 11 20.20 11.92 2.53
N ASN A 12 21.52 11.95 2.71
CA ASN A 12 22.33 13.18 2.69
C ASN A 12 22.70 13.67 1.28
N VAL A 13 22.35 12.92 0.21
CA VAL A 13 22.65 13.28 -1.19
C VAL A 13 21.42 13.88 -1.90
N LEU A 14 20.25 13.90 -1.25
CA LEU A 14 19.02 14.45 -1.81
C LEU A 14 18.96 15.98 -1.60
N PRO A 15 18.72 16.78 -2.66
CA PRO A 15 18.76 18.25 -2.58
C PRO A 15 17.60 18.77 -1.71
N GLY A 16 17.90 19.06 -0.44
CA GLY A 16 16.96 19.61 0.53
C GLY A 16 16.72 18.78 1.80
N GLY A 17 17.54 17.75 2.04
CA GLY A 17 17.63 17.09 3.35
C GLY A 17 16.47 16.13 3.68
N ILE A 18 16.66 15.40 4.79
CA ILE A 18 15.73 14.37 5.32
C ILE A 18 14.30 14.92 5.49
N GLU A 19 14.17 16.21 5.77
CA GLU A 19 12.89 16.87 6.05
C GLU A 19 11.97 16.97 4.81
N LYS A 20 12.54 17.29 3.63
CA LYS A 20 11.76 17.26 2.37
C LYS A 20 11.32 15.83 2.04
N TYR A 21 12.22 14.86 2.22
CA TYR A 21 11.91 13.45 2.00
C TYR A 21 10.75 12.96 2.89
N LEU A 22 10.76 13.30 4.18
CA LEU A 22 9.66 12.95 5.10
C LEU A 22 8.33 13.61 4.69
N ARG A 23 8.36 14.85 4.21
CA ARG A 23 7.14 15.51 3.71
C ARG A 23 6.57 14.81 2.47
N PHE A 24 7.42 14.46 1.50
CA PHE A 24 7.00 13.69 0.33
C PHE A 24 6.46 12.31 0.71
N TYR A 25 7.12 11.62 1.63
CA TYR A 25 6.66 10.33 2.14
C TYR A 25 5.28 10.44 2.81
N LYS A 26 5.09 11.44 3.69
CA LYS A 26 3.81 11.67 4.37
C LYS A 26 2.68 12.01 3.39
N MET A 27 2.95 12.85 2.39
CA MET A 27 1.98 13.13 1.33
C MET A 27 1.66 11.88 0.51
N GLY A 28 2.66 11.13 0.07
CA GLY A 28 2.45 9.90 -0.71
C GLY A 28 1.61 8.88 0.06
N LEU A 29 1.87 8.73 1.35
CA LEU A 29 1.11 7.85 2.24
C LEU A 29 -0.35 8.28 2.36
N PHE A 30 -0.61 9.59 2.45
CA PHE A 30 -1.97 10.13 2.46
C PHE A 30 -2.73 9.80 1.16
N PHE A 31 -2.12 10.04 -0.01
CA PHE A 31 -2.76 9.74 -1.30
C PHE A 31 -3.04 8.25 -1.47
N ILE A 32 -2.08 7.39 -1.12
CA ILE A 32 -2.22 5.93 -1.17
C ILE A 32 -3.35 5.47 -0.23
N SER A 33 -3.46 6.04 0.97
CA SER A 33 -4.55 5.74 1.90
C SER A 33 -5.91 6.15 1.35
N VAL A 34 -6.05 7.38 0.83
CA VAL A 34 -7.32 7.85 0.25
C VAL A 34 -7.72 6.99 -0.95
N PHE A 35 -6.76 6.69 -1.83
CA PHE A 35 -6.98 5.83 -2.98
C PHE A 35 -7.37 4.41 -2.57
N GLY A 36 -6.70 3.84 -1.57
CA GLY A 36 -7.06 2.53 -1.02
C GLY A 36 -8.48 2.50 -0.45
N ILE A 37 -8.89 3.54 0.30
CA ILE A 37 -10.27 3.64 0.82
C ILE A 37 -11.27 3.70 -0.34
N TYR A 38 -10.99 4.51 -1.36
CA TYR A 38 -11.85 4.61 -2.54
C TYR A 38 -12.03 3.26 -3.24
N LEU A 39 -10.94 2.56 -3.53
CA LEU A 39 -10.98 1.21 -4.13
C LEU A 39 -11.72 0.20 -3.24
N GLY A 40 -11.54 0.27 -1.92
CA GLY A 40 -12.18 -0.63 -0.97
C GLY A 40 -13.70 -0.45 -0.95
N ILE A 41 -14.17 0.79 -0.88
CA ILE A 41 -15.61 1.10 -0.91
C ILE A 41 -16.21 0.72 -2.26
N GLN A 42 -15.54 1.04 -3.37
CA GLN A 42 -16.03 0.69 -4.70
C GLN A 42 -16.08 -0.83 -4.92
N GLY A 43 -15.07 -1.57 -4.45
CA GLY A 43 -15.07 -3.03 -4.47
C GLY A 43 -16.21 -3.63 -3.66
N LEU A 44 -16.44 -3.13 -2.44
CA LEU A 44 -17.58 -3.54 -1.59
C LEU A 44 -18.93 -3.23 -2.25
N TYR A 45 -19.07 -2.08 -2.89
CA TYR A 45 -20.28 -1.70 -3.61
C TYR A 45 -20.57 -2.67 -4.77
N LEU A 46 -19.56 -3.01 -5.58
CA LEU A 46 -19.71 -3.98 -6.67
C LEU A 46 -20.15 -5.36 -6.16
N ILE A 47 -19.60 -5.80 -5.03
CA ILE A 47 -19.96 -7.10 -4.42
C ILE A 47 -21.38 -7.08 -3.87
N ILE A 48 -21.73 -6.06 -3.06
CA ILE A 48 -22.96 -6.06 -2.25
C ILE A 48 -24.16 -5.56 -3.06
N VAL A 49 -23.97 -4.54 -3.90
CA VAL A 49 -25.07 -3.85 -4.60
C VAL A 49 -25.24 -4.39 -6.00
N GLU A 50 -24.14 -4.49 -6.77
CA GLU A 50 -24.22 -4.86 -8.19
C GLU A 50 -24.08 -6.37 -8.44
N ASN A 51 -23.82 -7.18 -7.40
CA ASN A 51 -23.51 -8.61 -7.51
C ASN A 51 -22.39 -8.92 -8.52
N ASN A 52 -21.49 -7.95 -8.77
CA ASN A 52 -20.39 -8.07 -9.70
C ASN A 52 -19.09 -8.45 -8.95
N TYR A 53 -18.99 -9.75 -8.67
CA TYR A 53 -17.99 -10.31 -7.76
C TYR A 53 -16.55 -10.19 -8.25
N ILE A 54 -16.30 -10.41 -9.55
CA ILE A 54 -14.94 -10.47 -10.10
C ILE A 54 -14.19 -9.14 -9.92
N PRO A 55 -14.65 -8.00 -10.50
CA PRO A 55 -14.00 -6.71 -10.29
C PRO A 55 -14.14 -6.25 -8.83
N GLY A 56 -15.24 -6.59 -8.14
CA GLY A 56 -15.45 -6.26 -6.75
C GLY A 56 -14.39 -6.82 -5.80
N PHE A 57 -14.12 -8.14 -5.87
CA PHE A 57 -13.07 -8.78 -5.08
C PHE A 57 -11.68 -8.29 -5.48
N CYS A 58 -11.45 -8.00 -6.76
CA CYS A 58 -10.16 -7.48 -7.22
C CYS A 58 -9.88 -6.08 -6.66
N LEU A 59 -10.85 -5.16 -6.72
CA LEU A 59 -10.71 -3.80 -6.19
C LEU A 59 -10.56 -3.81 -4.66
N PHE A 60 -11.35 -4.64 -3.97
CA PHE A 60 -11.25 -4.78 -2.52
C PHE A 60 -9.91 -5.40 -2.09
N GLY A 61 -9.45 -6.44 -2.78
CA GLY A 61 -8.13 -7.04 -2.52
C GLY A 61 -6.98 -6.09 -2.81
N ALA A 62 -7.05 -5.31 -3.89
CA ALA A 62 -6.08 -4.27 -4.21
C ALA A 62 -6.03 -3.19 -3.12
N ALA A 63 -7.19 -2.77 -2.61
CA ALA A 63 -7.30 -1.83 -1.49
C ALA A 63 -6.59 -2.33 -0.23
N LEU A 64 -6.77 -3.60 0.14
CA LEU A 64 -6.12 -4.21 1.30
C LEU A 64 -4.59 -4.29 1.16
N LEU A 65 -4.08 -4.50 -0.06
CA LEU A 65 -2.65 -4.60 -0.33
C LEU A 65 -1.95 -3.24 -0.41
N ILE A 66 -2.60 -2.24 -1.02
CA ILE A 66 -2.07 -0.89 -1.23
C ILE A 66 -2.20 -0.05 0.03
N SER A 67 -3.30 -0.20 0.78
CA SER A 67 -3.49 0.61 1.97
C SER A 67 -2.37 0.31 2.97
N PRO A 68 -1.64 1.33 3.43
CA PRO A 68 -0.66 1.11 4.48
C PRO A 68 -1.45 0.63 5.71
N PRO A 69 -1.16 -0.57 6.24
CA PRO A 69 -1.84 -1.01 7.45
C PRO A 69 -1.59 0.04 8.55
N PRO A 70 -2.61 0.39 9.35
CA PRO A 70 -2.43 1.28 10.48
C PRO A 70 -1.20 0.85 11.30
N ILE A 71 -0.37 1.80 11.73
CA ILE A 71 0.92 1.53 12.38
C ILE A 71 0.79 0.51 13.53
N GLY A 72 -0.34 0.54 14.25
CA GLY A 72 -0.68 -0.45 15.28
C GLY A 72 -0.80 -1.89 14.74
N ILE A 73 -1.52 -2.10 13.63
CA ILE A 73 -1.68 -3.41 12.99
C ILE A 73 -0.35 -3.87 12.39
N SER A 74 0.41 -2.96 11.77
CA SER A 74 1.71 -3.29 11.19
C SER A 74 2.71 -3.77 12.26
N ASN A 75 2.72 -3.16 13.45
CA ASN A 75 3.53 -3.59 14.59
C ASN A 75 3.06 -4.93 15.18
N MET A 76 1.76 -5.20 15.19
CA MET A 76 1.21 -6.48 15.64
C MET A 76 1.55 -7.63 14.68
N VAL A 77 1.43 -7.40 13.37
CA VAL A 77 1.76 -8.39 12.32
C VAL A 77 3.26 -8.69 12.29
N ALA A 78 4.11 -7.67 12.38
CA ALA A 78 5.56 -7.86 12.42
C ALA A 78 6.00 -8.68 13.64
N ARG A 79 5.32 -8.50 14.78
CA ARG A 79 5.61 -9.25 16.02
C ARG A 79 5.07 -10.68 16.01
N ASN A 80 3.89 -10.91 15.44
CA ASN A 80 3.18 -12.19 15.57
C ASN A 80 3.36 -13.13 14.39
N LEU A 81 3.54 -12.60 13.17
CA LEU A 81 3.52 -13.42 11.96
C LEU A 81 4.91 -13.58 11.33
N HIS A 82 5.93 -12.82 11.76
CA HIS A 82 7.27 -12.77 11.13
C HIS A 82 7.24 -12.60 9.58
N MET A 83 6.10 -12.20 9.03
CA MET A 83 5.89 -12.04 7.60
C MET A 83 6.17 -10.58 7.23
N GLU A 84 7.39 -10.31 6.78
CA GLU A 84 7.69 -9.08 6.05
C GLU A 84 7.21 -9.23 4.61
N LEU A 85 5.93 -8.93 4.38
CA LEU A 85 5.43 -8.91 3.01
C LEU A 85 6.04 -7.69 2.29
N THR A 86 7.08 -7.95 1.49
CA THR A 86 7.87 -6.94 0.79
C THR A 86 6.97 -6.00 -0.01
N MET A 87 7.19 -4.69 0.13
CA MET A 87 6.46 -3.63 -0.57
C MET A 87 6.32 -3.91 -2.08
N GLY A 88 7.38 -4.37 -2.73
CA GLY A 88 7.35 -4.69 -4.16
C GLY A 88 6.37 -5.79 -4.53
N ILE A 89 6.20 -6.80 -3.69
CA ILE A 89 5.24 -7.90 -3.91
C ILE A 89 3.81 -7.39 -3.75
N LYS A 90 3.54 -6.61 -2.69
CA LYS A 90 2.22 -5.99 -2.47
C LYS A 90 1.80 -5.13 -3.66
N VAL A 91 2.71 -4.27 -4.11
CA VAL A 91 2.47 -3.40 -5.27
C VAL A 91 2.22 -4.26 -6.51
N GLY A 92 3.08 -5.25 -6.81
CA GLY A 92 2.91 -6.12 -7.96
C GLY A 92 1.55 -6.85 -8.01
N PHE A 93 1.14 -7.48 -6.90
CA PHE A 93 -0.17 -8.12 -6.82
C PHE A 93 -1.32 -7.12 -6.93
N SER A 94 -1.20 -5.95 -6.30
CA SER A 94 -2.25 -4.93 -6.38
C SER A 94 -2.44 -4.37 -7.79
N THR A 95 -1.35 -4.20 -8.56
CA THR A 95 -1.41 -3.75 -9.95
C THR A 95 -2.08 -4.81 -10.83
N LEU A 96 -1.77 -6.09 -10.60
CA LEU A 96 -2.41 -7.20 -11.31
C LEU A 96 -3.92 -7.27 -11.02
N LEU A 97 -4.31 -7.13 -9.74
CA LEU A 97 -5.72 -7.07 -9.35
C LEU A 97 -6.44 -5.86 -9.97
N LEU A 98 -5.80 -4.69 -10.00
CA LEU A 98 -6.34 -3.52 -10.70
C LEU A 98 -6.53 -3.76 -12.20
N ALA A 99 -5.58 -4.41 -12.86
CA ALA A 99 -5.69 -4.75 -14.27
C ALA A 99 -6.86 -5.72 -14.54
N ILE A 100 -7.04 -6.74 -13.69
CA ILE A 100 -8.18 -7.67 -13.76
C ILE A 100 -9.48 -6.91 -13.52
N ALA A 101 -9.53 -6.06 -12.49
CA ALA A 101 -10.72 -5.27 -12.19
C ALA A 101 -11.13 -4.41 -13.39
N VAL A 102 -10.20 -3.69 -14.02
CA VAL A 102 -10.48 -2.83 -15.19
C VAL A 102 -10.95 -3.64 -16.40
N TYR A 103 -10.46 -4.86 -16.60
CA TYR A 103 -10.88 -5.70 -17.73
C TYR A 103 -12.32 -6.23 -17.58
N PHE A 104 -12.78 -6.47 -16.35
CA PHE A 104 -14.10 -7.06 -16.04
C PHE A 104 -15.12 -6.04 -15.51
N LEU A 105 -14.77 -4.76 -15.42
CA LEU A 105 -15.67 -3.66 -15.07
C LEU A 105 -16.52 -3.27 -16.28
#